data_AF-A0A8J3LA85-F1
#
_entry.id   AF-A0A8J3LA85-F1
#
_cell.length_a   1.000
_cell.length_b   1.000
_cell.length_c   1.000
_cell.angle_alpha   90.00
_cell.angle_beta   90.00
_cell.angle_gamma   90.00
#
_symmetry.space_group_name_H-M   'P 1'
#
loop_
_entity.id
_entity.type
_entity.pdbx_description
1 polymer ?
#
loop_
_entity_poly.entity_id
_entity_poly.type
_entity_poly.pdbx_seq_one_letter_code
_entity_poly.pdbx_strand_id
1 'polypeptide(L)'
;MRAILHGAFTTGLAQYCFDRNLEHPGFVILDSPLITYRGPDPEVIVGQEDDELMTVTVGQALFRHLNEHFDGQAIVIENTDPPSGLDGAVTIKFTKVLDSGRYGFFPVHERS
;
A
#
# COMPACT_ATOMS: atom_id res chain seq x y z
N MET A 1 -11.57 6.78 -5.08
CA MET A 1 -10.77 7.68 -4.24
C MET A 1 -10.91 7.39 -2.73
N ARG A 2 -11.89 6.59 -2.27
CA ARG A 2 -12.13 6.37 -0.84
C ARG A 2 -11.01 5.61 -0.11
N ALA A 3 -10.42 4.59 -0.75
CA ALA A 3 -9.41 3.74 -0.11
C ALA A 3 -8.12 4.51 0.21
N ILE A 4 -7.61 5.28 -0.76
CA ILE A 4 -6.37 6.04 -0.55
C ILE A 4 -6.55 7.17 0.45
N LEU A 5 -7.70 7.86 0.43
CA LEU A 5 -8.00 8.89 1.43
C LEU A 5 -8.15 8.29 2.82
N HIS A 6 -8.75 7.10 2.93
CA HIS A 6 -8.83 6.39 4.21
C HIS A 6 -7.43 6.00 4.71
N GLY A 7 -6.55 5.52 3.83
CA GLY A 7 -5.15 5.25 4.15
C GLY A 7 -4.39 6.49 4.60
N ALA A 8 -4.54 7.60 3.86
CA ALA A 8 -3.94 8.89 4.19
C ALA A 8 -4.47 9.45 5.53
N PHE A 9 -5.77 9.32 5.79
CA PHE A 9 -6.36 9.74 7.06
C PHE A 9 -5.86 8.89 8.23
N THR A 10 -5.82 7.56 8.06
CA THR A 10 -5.35 6.63 9.11
C THR A 10 -3.89 6.90 9.47
N THR A 11 -3.04 7.06 8.45
CA THR A 11 -1.61 7.34 8.63
C THR A 11 -1.38 8.72 9.21
N GLY A 12 -2.09 9.75 8.74
CA GLY A 12 -2.02 11.10 9.29
C GLY A 12 -2.51 11.19 10.74
N LEU A 13 -3.58 10.47 11.11
CA LEU A 13 -4.04 10.39 12.50
C LEU A 13 -3.02 9.68 13.39
N ALA A 14 -2.42 8.58 12.92
CA ALA A 14 -1.37 7.90 13.66
C ALA A 14 -0.14 8.81 13.84
N GLN A 15 0.31 9.51 12.79
CA GLN A 15 1.40 10.48 12.86
C GLN A 15 1.09 11.63 13.82
N TYR A 16 -0.13 12.16 13.78
CA TYR A 16 -0.59 13.17 14.74
C TYR A 16 -0.44 12.71 16.19
N CYS A 17 -0.75 11.43 16.48
CA CYS A 17 -0.57 10.85 17.81
C CYS A 17 0.92 10.69 18.17
N PHE A 18 1.76 10.25 17.23
CA PHE A 18 3.22 10.16 17.43
C PHE A 18 3.81 11.53 17.78
N ASP A 19 3.54 12.55 16.96
CA ASP A 19 4.07 13.92 17.13
C ASP A 19 3.74 14.54 18.50
N ARG A 20 2.64 14.10 19.11
CA ARG A 20 2.11 14.62 20.39
C ARG A 20 2.28 13.67 21.55
N ASN A 21 2.92 12.53 21.33
CA ASN A 21 3.10 11.49 22.34
C ASN A 21 1.76 11.09 23.01
N LEU A 22 0.71 10.97 22.20
CA LEU A 22 -0.62 10.48 22.61
C LEU A 22 -0.65 8.95 22.60
N GLU A 23 -1.66 8.34 23.22
CA GLU A 23 -1.79 6.89 23.19
C GLU A 23 -1.98 6.35 21.77
N HIS A 24 -1.09 5.47 21.33
CA HIS A 24 -1.15 4.83 20.02
C HIS A 24 -0.55 3.41 20.06
N PRO A 25 -0.98 2.50 19.17
CA PRO A 25 -0.44 1.14 19.13
C PRO A 25 0.99 1.05 18.56
N GLY A 26 1.50 2.12 17.94
CA GLY A 26 2.84 2.14 17.32
C GLY A 26 2.86 1.62 15.87
N PHE A 27 1.71 1.25 15.30
CA PHE A 27 1.63 0.73 13.94
C PHE A 27 0.28 1.03 13.27
N VAL A 28 0.23 0.89 11.94
CA VAL A 28 -0.99 0.92 11.12
C VAL A 28 -1.03 -0.27 10.16
N ILE A 29 -2.23 -0.75 9.85
CA ILE A 29 -2.47 -1.77 8.82
C ILE A 29 -3.32 -1.14 7.71
N LEU A 30 -2.80 -1.18 6.48
CA LEU A 30 -3.47 -0.70 5.29
C LEU A 30 -3.80 -1.88 4.39
N ASP A 31 -5.09 -2.22 4.30
CA ASP A 31 -5.58 -3.22 3.34
C ASP A 31 -5.99 -2.52 2.05
N SER A 32 -5.25 -2.82 0.99
CA SER A 32 -5.52 -2.40 -0.37
C SER A 32 -5.73 -0.88 -0.55
N PRO A 33 -4.80 -0.03 -0.06
CA PRO A 33 -4.98 1.42 -0.06
C PRO A 33 -5.07 2.03 -1.47
N LEU A 34 -4.72 1.26 -2.52
CA LEU A 34 -4.68 1.74 -3.89
C LEU A 34 -5.94 1.40 -4.72
N ILE A 35 -6.83 0.52 -4.23
CA ILE A 35 -7.93 -0.10 -5.02
C ILE A 35 -8.93 0.86 -5.67
N THR A 36 -8.97 2.15 -5.31
CA THR A 36 -10.03 3.05 -5.79
C THR A 36 -9.54 4.30 -6.54
N TYR A 37 -8.25 4.45 -6.83
CA TYR A 37 -7.83 5.58 -7.64
C TYR A 37 -7.97 5.22 -9.13
N ARG A 38 -9.12 5.59 -9.70
CA ARG A 38 -9.40 5.70 -11.12
C ARG A 38 -9.89 7.15 -11.28
N GLY A 39 -9.30 7.93 -12.18
CA GLY A 39 -9.64 9.35 -12.38
C GLY A 39 -11.15 9.56 -12.64
N PRO A 40 -11.67 10.79 -12.47
CA PRO A 40 -13.08 11.08 -12.75
C PRO A 40 -13.42 10.78 -14.22
N ASP A 41 -14.66 10.32 -14.43
CA ASP A 41 -15.26 9.70 -15.61
C ASP A 41 -14.68 9.94 -17.03
N PRO A 42 -14.64 8.89 -17.88
CA PRO A 42 -14.00 8.86 -19.21
C PRO A 42 -14.76 9.59 -20.34
N GLU A 43 -15.80 10.37 -20.04
CA GLU A 43 -16.57 11.07 -21.10
C GLU A 43 -15.85 12.31 -21.66
N VAL A 44 -14.68 12.65 -21.11
CA VAL A 44 -13.75 13.57 -21.75
C VAL A 44 -12.32 13.00 -21.59
N ILE A 45 -11.54 13.10 -22.66
CA ILE A 45 -10.07 13.21 -22.73
C ILE A 45 -9.31 12.00 -23.29
N VAL A 46 -8.63 12.28 -24.40
CA VAL A 46 -7.41 11.63 -24.89
C VAL A 46 -6.37 11.54 -23.77
N GLY A 47 -6.10 10.37 -23.18
CA GLY A 47 -5.08 10.27 -22.11
C GLY A 47 -5.20 9.11 -21.11
N GLN A 48 -5.68 7.93 -21.51
CA GLN A 48 -5.74 6.77 -20.59
C GLN A 48 -4.38 6.40 -19.97
N GLU A 49 -3.28 6.65 -20.69
CA GLU A 49 -1.92 6.49 -20.16
C GLU A 49 -1.64 7.44 -18.98
N ASP A 50 -2.10 8.70 -19.06
CA ASP A 50 -1.86 9.71 -18.03
C ASP A 50 -2.54 9.37 -16.70
N ASP A 51 -3.79 8.89 -16.74
CA ASP A 51 -4.52 8.51 -15.52
C ASP A 51 -3.90 7.29 -14.81
N GLU A 52 -3.42 6.32 -15.58
CA GLU A 52 -2.71 5.16 -15.05
C GLU A 52 -1.33 5.58 -14.49
N LEU A 53 -0.62 6.49 -15.17
CA LEU A 53 0.64 7.07 -14.71
C LEU A 53 0.48 7.87 -13.41
N MET A 54 -0.63 8.64 -13.30
CA MET A 54 -0.99 9.40 -12.11
C MET A 54 -1.34 8.47 -10.93
N THR A 55 -2.04 7.37 -11.19
CA THR A 55 -2.32 6.33 -10.19
C THR A 55 -1.04 5.70 -9.66
N VAL A 56 -0.11 5.36 -10.56
CA VAL A 56 1.20 4.79 -10.23
C VAL A 56 2.02 5.78 -9.39
N THR A 57 2.09 7.04 -9.78
CA THR A 57 2.85 8.06 -9.04
C THR A 57 2.28 8.31 -7.65
N VAL A 58 0.95 8.36 -7.49
CA VAL A 58 0.32 8.53 -6.18
C VAL A 58 0.55 7.31 -5.27
N GLY A 59 0.44 6.08 -5.80
CA GLY A 59 0.72 4.88 -5.04
C GLY A 59 2.19 4.81 -4.59
N GLN A 60 3.13 5.11 -5.50
CA GLN A 60 4.56 5.18 -5.18
C GLN A 60 4.86 6.23 -4.11
N ALA A 61 4.21 7.40 -4.18
CA ALA A 61 4.36 8.45 -3.18
C ALA A 61 3.88 8.00 -1.79
N LEU A 62 2.78 7.24 -1.72
CA LEU A 62 2.30 6.66 -0.46
C LEU A 62 3.35 5.73 0.16
N PHE A 63 3.87 4.75 -0.60
CA PHE A 63 4.89 3.82 -0.10
C PHE A 63 6.14 4.55 0.38
N ARG A 64 6.61 5.55 -0.38
CA ARG A 64 7.78 6.34 -0.03
C ARG A 64 7.55 7.16 1.24
N HIS A 65 6.40 7.82 1.35
CA HIS A 65 6.03 8.57 2.55
C HIS A 65 6.03 7.67 3.79
N LEU A 66 5.44 6.47 3.70
CA LEU A 66 5.43 5.51 4.81
C LEU A 66 6.85 5.06 5.20
N ASN A 67 7.76 4.92 4.23
CA ASN A 67 9.13 4.48 4.50
C ASN A 67 10.02 5.58 5.09
N GLU A 68 9.82 6.82 4.67
CA GLU A 68 10.72 7.94 5.00
C GLU A 68 10.22 8.82 6.15
N HIS A 69 8.90 8.90 6.36
CA HIS A 69 8.30 9.94 7.21
C HIS A 69 7.34 9.42 8.29
N PHE A 70 6.95 8.14 8.25
CA PHE A 70 6.06 7.58 9.26
C PHE A 70 6.86 7.02 10.43
N ASP A 71 6.62 7.53 11.64
CA ASP A 71 7.39 7.14 12.84
C ASP A 71 7.05 5.72 13.34
N GLY A 72 5.90 5.19 12.93
CA GLY A 72 5.42 3.87 13.31
C GLY A 72 5.73 2.76 12.32
N GLN A 73 5.32 1.54 12.64
CA GLN A 73 5.35 0.45 11.69
C GLN A 73 4.16 0.53 10.73
N ALA A 74 4.41 0.64 9.43
CA ALA A 74 3.37 0.53 8.40
C ALA A 74 3.32 -0.89 7.83
N ILE A 75 2.16 -1.55 7.92
CA ILE A 75 1.92 -2.87 7.31
C ILE A 75 0.94 -2.69 6.16
N VAL A 76 1.43 -2.85 4.93
CA VAL A 76 0.62 -2.68 3.71
C VAL A 76 0.37 -4.03 3.06
N ILE A 77 -0.90 -4.33 2.81
CA ILE A 77 -1.35 -5.50 2.07
C ILE A 77 -1.87 -4.99 0.73
N GLU A 78 -1.22 -5.39 -0.37
CA GLU A 78 -1.59 -4.94 -1.71
C GLU A 78 -1.25 -6.02 -2.74
N ASN A 79 -1.97 -6.02 -3.88
CA ASN A 79 -1.77 -6.96 -4.98
C ASN A 79 -0.74 -6.49 -6.01
N THR A 80 -0.31 -5.24 -5.90
CA THR A 80 0.73 -4.63 -6.74
C THR A 80 2.07 -4.66 -6.02
N ASP A 81 3.16 -4.84 -6.78
CA ASP A 81 4.51 -4.78 -6.22
C ASP A 81 4.82 -3.35 -5.70
N PRO A 82 5.46 -3.21 -4.53
CA PRO A 82 5.91 -1.91 -4.04
C PRO A 82 7.02 -1.34 -4.95
N PRO A 83 7.24 -0.02 -4.95
CA PRO A 83 8.37 0.57 -5.65
C PRO A 83 9.71 0.04 -5.11
N SER A 84 10.74 0.04 -5.95
CA SER A 84 12.12 -0.19 -5.53
C SER A 84 12.63 0.96 -4.64
N GLY A 85 13.61 0.68 -3.77
CA GLY A 85 14.27 1.71 -2.96
C GLY A 85 13.54 2.06 -1.66
N LEU A 86 12.77 1.11 -1.09
CA LEU A 86 12.21 1.24 0.25
C LEU A 86 13.22 0.69 1.26
N ASP A 87 14.13 1.55 1.71
CA ASP A 87 15.21 1.16 2.62
C ASP A 87 14.65 0.67 3.96
N GLY A 88 15.07 -0.53 4.37
CA GLY A 88 14.62 -1.16 5.62
C GLY A 88 13.23 -1.83 5.54
N ALA A 89 12.52 -1.72 4.42
CA ALA A 89 11.23 -2.38 4.24
C ALA A 89 11.39 -3.90 4.04
N VAL A 90 10.43 -4.66 4.58
CA VAL A 90 10.33 -6.11 4.37
C VAL A 90 9.17 -6.39 3.42
N THR A 91 9.47 -6.97 2.26
CA THR A 91 8.45 -7.37 1.28
C THR A 91 8.22 -8.87 1.32
N ILE A 92 6.98 -9.27 1.55
CA ILE A 92 6.54 -10.67 1.50
C ILE A 92 5.65 -10.84 0.28
N LYS A 93 6.16 -11.53 -0.75
CA LYS A 93 5.41 -11.80 -1.98
C LYS A 93 4.70 -13.14 -1.92
N PHE A 94 3.40 -13.14 -2.17
CA PHE A 94 2.60 -14.33 -2.40
C PHE A 94 2.46 -14.57 -3.91
N THR A 95 3.07 -15.63 -4.42
CA THR A 95 3.26 -15.84 -5.86
C THR A 95 2.14 -16.65 -6.51
N LYS A 96 1.42 -17.48 -5.72
CA LYS A 96 0.51 -18.53 -6.21
C LYS A 96 1.19 -19.52 -7.17
N VAL A 97 2.53 -19.61 -7.12
CA VAL A 97 3.34 -20.52 -7.94
C VAL A 97 3.99 -21.53 -7.00
N LEU A 98 3.80 -22.82 -7.29
CA LEU A 98 4.49 -23.89 -6.58
C LEU A 98 6.00 -23.73 -6.76
N ASP A 99 6.77 -24.02 -5.70
CA ASP A 99 8.23 -23.95 -5.70
C ASP A 99 8.84 -22.55 -5.96
N SER A 100 8.05 -21.47 -5.88
CA SER A 100 8.52 -20.10 -6.03
C SER A 100 8.03 -19.21 -4.89
N GLY A 101 8.94 -18.82 -3.98
CA GLY A 101 8.62 -17.97 -2.84
C GLY A 101 7.52 -18.57 -1.95
N ARG A 102 6.62 -17.72 -1.43
CA ARG A 102 5.42 -18.20 -0.71
C ARG A 102 4.28 -18.36 -1.70
N TYR A 103 3.69 -19.56 -1.79
CA TYR A 103 2.52 -19.80 -2.64
C TYR A 103 1.34 -18.91 -2.24
N GLY A 104 1.05 -18.82 -0.95
CA GLY A 104 -0.03 -17.98 -0.42
C GLY A 104 0.16 -17.73 1.07
N PHE A 105 -0.86 -17.16 1.71
CA PHE A 105 -0.85 -16.96 3.15
C PHE A 105 -0.85 -18.29 3.92
N PHE A 106 -1.67 -19.24 3.45
CA PHE A 106 -1.77 -20.59 4.00
C PHE A 106 -0.73 -21.55 3.39
N PRO A 107 -0.24 -22.55 4.15
CA PRO A 107 0.60 -23.62 3.62
C PRO A 107 -0.14 -24.38 2.50
N VAL A 108 0.62 -24.87 1.52
CA VAL A 108 0.07 -25.79 0.51
C VAL A 108 -0.05 -27.16 1.17
N HIS A 109 -1.27 -27.60 1.44
CA HIS A 109 -1.51 -29.00 1.79
C HIS A 109 -1.49 -29.81 0.50
N GLU A 110 -0.59 -30.80 0.41
CA GLU A 110 -0.73 -31.85 -0.60
C GLU A 110 -2.08 -32.51 -0.39
N ARG A 111 -2.94 -32.48 -1.42
CA ARG A 111 -4.17 -33.27 -1.40
C ARG A 111 -3.74 -34.74 -1.46
N SER A 112 -3.81 -35.42 -0.32
CA SER A 112 -3.74 -36.88 -0.18
C SER A 112 -4.84 -37.57 -0.97
#